data_AF-A0A958I889-F1
#
_entry.id   AF-A0A958I889-F1
#
_cell.length_a   1.000
_cell.length_b   1.000
_cell.length_c   1.000
_cell.angle_alpha   90.00
_cell.angle_beta   90.00
_cell.angle_gamma   90.00
#
_symmetry.space_group_name_H-M   'P 1'
#
loop_
_entity.id
_entity.type
_entity.pdbx_description
1 polymer ?
#
loop_
_entity_poly.entity_id
_entity_poly.type
_entity_poly.pdbx_seq_one_letter_code
_entity_poly.pdbx_strand_id
1 'polypeptide(L)'
;SPAKFAFGLVFVGLGFFLLAFGAMFTGGGESLVSPLWLVGVYLLHTIGELCLSPVGLSMVTKLAPARLVGSMMGVWFLSISLGNKLGGIAAGFFETLPLPTLFGAVGLTTTVAAVVLVLVMKPIKKLMGDVH
;
A
#
# COMPACT_ATOMS: atom_id res chain seq x y z
N SER A 1 -11.61 -11.86 1.08
CA SER A 1 -12.47 -11.05 0.20
C SER A 1 -11.73 -9.78 -0.25
N PRO A 2 -11.97 -9.31 -1.48
CA PRO A 2 -11.33 -8.11 -2.04
C PRO A 2 -11.50 -6.84 -1.19
N ALA A 3 -12.54 -6.79 -0.35
CA ALA A 3 -12.78 -5.69 0.58
C ALA A 3 -11.65 -5.52 1.61
N LYS A 4 -11.07 -6.63 2.11
CA LYS A 4 -9.93 -6.57 3.05
C LYS A 4 -8.70 -5.94 2.40
N PHE A 5 -8.52 -6.16 1.10
CA PHE A 5 -7.44 -5.57 0.31
C PHE A 5 -7.60 -4.04 0.21
N ALA A 6 -8.83 -3.55 -0.01
CA ALA A 6 -9.13 -2.13 -0.01
C ALA A 6 -8.88 -1.47 1.36
N PHE A 7 -9.28 -2.11 2.47
CA PHE A 7 -8.95 -1.62 3.81
C PHE A 7 -7.44 -1.52 4.03
N GLY A 8 -6.68 -2.52 3.57
CA GLY A 8 -5.22 -2.49 3.61
C GLY A 8 -4.64 -1.25 2.94
N LEU A 9 -5.06 -0.94 1.71
CA LEU A 9 -4.59 0.26 0.99
C LEU A 9 -4.99 1.57 1.68
N VAL A 10 -6.17 1.64 2.29
CA VAL A 10 -6.61 2.84 3.04
C VAL A 10 -5.71 3.09 4.25
N PHE A 11 -5.38 2.05 5.02
CA PHE A 11 -4.49 2.20 6.17
C PHE A 11 -3.07 2.63 5.77
N VAL A 12 -2.54 2.12 4.66
CA VAL A 12 -1.25 2.55 4.13
C VAL A 12 -1.30 4.02 3.67
N GLY A 13 -2.37 4.43 2.96
CA GLY A 13 -2.56 5.83 2.57
C GLY A 13 -2.64 6.78 3.77
N LEU A 14 -3.39 6.40 4.81
CA LEU A 14 -3.48 7.15 6.06
C LEU A 14 -2.12 7.24 6.79
N GLY A 15 -1.32 6.18 6.78
CA GLY A 15 0.04 6.20 7.35
C GLY A 15 0.94 7.23 6.66
N PHE A 16 0.91 7.30 5.33
CA PHE A 16 1.67 8.32 4.59
C PHE A 16 1.16 9.75 4.81
N PHE A 17 -0.16 9.96 4.95
CA PHE A 17 -0.67 11.28 5.32
C PHE A 17 -0.29 11.70 6.74
N LEU A 18 -0.30 10.76 7.68
CA LEU A 18 0.17 11.02 9.05
C LEU A 18 1.66 11.39 9.06
N LEU A 19 2.46 10.73 8.23
CA LEU A 19 3.88 11.05 8.05
C LEU A 19 4.07 12.42 7.38
N ALA A 20 3.28 12.76 6.35
CA ALA A 20 3.32 14.06 5.69
C ALA A 20 2.97 15.20 6.65
N PHE A 21 1.97 15.00 7.51
CA PHE A 21 1.57 15.95 8.54
C PHE A 21 2.66 16.11 9.61
N GLY A 22 3.23 15.00 10.10
CA GLY A 22 4.37 15.03 11.02
C GLY A 22 5.58 15.77 10.44
N ALA A 23 5.85 15.60 9.15
CA ALA A 23 6.94 16.27 8.44
C ALA A 23 6.74 17.79 8.31
N MET A 24 5.53 18.33 8.43
CA MET A 24 5.31 19.79 8.42
C MET A 24 5.86 20.45 9.69
N PHE A 25 5.92 19.72 10.81
CA PHE A 25 6.43 20.22 12.09
C PHE A 25 7.94 20.17 12.22
N THR A 26 8.67 19.58 11.25
CA THR A 26 10.13 19.53 11.28
C THR A 26 10.79 20.82 10.81
N GLY A 27 10.02 21.78 10.27
CA GLY A 27 10.57 23.03 9.73
C GLY A 27 11.55 22.82 8.57
N GLY A 28 11.39 21.74 7.79
CA GLY A 28 12.33 21.40 6.72
C GLY A 28 13.56 20.61 7.19
N GLY A 29 13.52 20.05 8.40
CA GLY A 29 14.61 19.24 8.97
C GLY A 29 15.42 19.94 10.05
N GLU A 30 15.11 21.20 10.36
CA GLU A 30 15.77 21.97 11.41
C GLU A 30 15.31 21.58 12.82
N SER A 31 14.11 21.02 12.95
CA SER A 31 13.52 20.60 14.23
C SER A 31 13.22 19.11 14.26
N LEU A 32 13.60 18.47 15.37
CA LEU A 32 13.24 17.08 15.65
C LEU A 32 11.77 16.98 16.04
N VAL A 33 11.06 15.99 15.50
CA VAL A 33 9.68 15.66 15.86
C VAL A 33 9.64 14.46 16.80
N SER A 34 8.55 14.34 17.56
CA SER A 34 8.36 13.22 18.48
C SER A 34 8.40 11.86 17.75
N PRO A 35 9.10 10.84 18.27
CA PRO A 35 9.08 9.48 17.72
C PRO A 35 7.68 8.86 17.64
N LEU A 36 6.71 9.39 18.38
CA LEU A 36 5.32 8.93 18.37
C LEU A 36 4.68 8.98 16.97
N TRP A 37 5.12 9.90 16.10
CA TRP A 37 4.67 9.93 14.71
C TRP A 37 5.05 8.65 13.96
N LEU A 38 6.29 8.19 14.11
CA LEU A 38 6.76 6.95 13.48
C LEU A 38 6.01 5.75 14.05
N VAL A 39 5.80 5.70 15.38
CA VAL A 39 5.01 4.63 16.02
C VAL A 39 3.61 4.54 15.40
N GLY A 40 2.95 5.69 15.19
CA GLY A 40 1.64 5.75 14.53
C GLY A 40 1.67 5.24 13.09
N VAL A 41 2.68 5.62 12.30
CA VAL A 41 2.84 5.15 10.91
C VAL A 41 3.04 3.64 10.87
N TYR A 42 3.97 3.11 11.69
CA TYR A 42 4.22 1.68 11.74
C TYR A 42 2.97 0.90 12.15
N LEU A 43 2.22 1.39 13.15
CA LEU A 43 0.96 0.77 13.56
C LEU A 43 -0.04 0.69 12.39
N LEU A 44 -0.25 1.80 11.69
CA LEU A 44 -1.17 1.86 10.56
C LEU A 44 -0.73 0.95 9.41
N HIS A 45 0.57 0.98 9.06
CA HIS A 45 1.12 0.15 7.99
C HIS A 45 1.03 -1.34 8.34
N THR A 46 1.36 -1.73 9.58
CA THR A 46 1.24 -3.12 10.03
C THR A 46 -0.20 -3.60 9.98
N ILE A 47 -1.18 -2.80 10.41
CA ILE A 47 -2.61 -3.16 10.27
C ILE A 47 -2.99 -3.35 8.80
N GLY A 48 -2.47 -2.49 7.91
CA GLY A 48 -2.66 -2.63 6.47
C GLY A 48 -2.06 -3.92 5.91
N GLU A 49 -0.82 -4.24 6.28
CA GLU A 49 -0.11 -5.45 5.85
C GLU A 49 -0.77 -6.74 6.34
N LEU A 50 -1.31 -6.75 7.56
CA LEU A 50 -2.08 -7.87 8.10
C LEU A 50 -3.35 -8.13 7.29
N CYS A 51 -3.91 -7.11 6.63
CA CYS A 51 -5.04 -7.28 5.73
C CYS A 51 -4.63 -7.79 4.34
N LEU A 52 -3.39 -7.49 3.90
CA LEU A 52 -2.91 -7.79 2.56
C LEU A 52 -2.25 -9.17 2.44
N SER A 53 -1.37 -9.52 3.37
CA SER A 53 -0.54 -10.73 3.27
C SER A 53 -1.33 -12.06 3.27
N PRO A 54 -2.32 -12.31 4.17
CA PRO A 54 -3.09 -13.55 4.12
C PRO A 54 -4.12 -13.59 2.99
N VAL A 55 -4.64 -12.42 2.59
CA VAL A 55 -5.69 -12.31 1.56
C VAL A 55 -5.08 -12.41 0.16
N GLY A 56 -3.94 -11.78 -0.08
CA GLY A 56 -3.26 -11.77 -1.37
C GLY A 56 -2.86 -13.16 -1.84
N LEU A 57 -2.08 -13.86 -1.00
CA LEU A 57 -1.65 -15.24 -1.29
C LEU A 57 -2.83 -16.20 -1.46
N SER A 58 -3.87 -16.08 -0.63
CA SER A 58 -5.07 -16.92 -0.74
C SER A 58 -5.85 -16.67 -2.02
N MET A 59 -5.96 -15.42 -2.49
CA MET A 59 -6.65 -15.12 -3.75
C MET A 59 -5.87 -15.62 -4.96
N VAL A 60 -4.53 -15.49 -4.95
CA VAL A 60 -3.68 -15.98 -6.04
C VAL A 60 -3.80 -17.50 -6.19
N THR A 61 -3.87 -18.27 -5.10
CA THR A 61 -4.05 -19.72 -5.20
C THR A 61 -5.48 -20.12 -5.57
N LYS A 62 -6.50 -19.47 -5.00
CA LYS A 62 -7.91 -19.82 -5.24
C LYS A 62 -8.42 -19.46 -6.63
N LEU A 63 -7.92 -18.38 -7.24
CA LEU A 63 -8.34 -17.91 -8.56
C LEU A 63 -7.44 -18.43 -9.69
N ALA A 64 -6.27 -18.99 -9.37
CA ALA A 64 -5.38 -19.52 -10.39
C ALA A 64 -5.95 -20.82 -11.00
N PRO A 65 -5.85 -21.00 -12.33
CA PRO A 65 -6.05 -22.31 -12.95
C PRO A 65 -5.06 -23.32 -12.36
N ALA A 66 -5.51 -24.55 -12.07
CA ALA A 66 -4.69 -25.58 -11.42
C ALA A 66 -3.34 -25.85 -12.11
N ARG A 67 -3.26 -25.63 -13.43
CA ARG A 67 -2.03 -25.80 -14.22
C ARG A 67 -1.05 -24.61 -14.15
N LEU A 68 -1.51 -23.44 -13.71
CA LEU A 68 -0.76 -22.17 -13.76
C LEU A 68 -0.53 -21.54 -12.37
N VAL A 69 -0.79 -22.27 -11.28
CA VAL A 69 -0.63 -21.77 -9.90
C VAL A 69 0.79 -21.24 -9.66
N GLY A 70 1.81 -21.96 -10.13
CA GLY A 70 3.22 -21.51 -10.04
C GLY A 70 3.49 -20.21 -10.79
N SER A 71 2.93 -20.04 -11.98
CA SER A 71 3.05 -18.80 -12.76
C SER A 71 2.33 -17.63 -12.10
N MET A 72 1.14 -17.84 -11.52
CA MET A 72 0.39 -16.80 -10.80
C MET A 72 1.10 -16.37 -9.51
N MET A 73 1.76 -17.29 -8.81
CA MET A 73 2.65 -16.94 -7.70
C MET A 73 3.88 -16.14 -8.16
N GLY A 74 4.43 -16.46 -9.33
CA GLY A 74 5.45 -15.64 -9.97
C GLY A 74 4.98 -14.19 -10.20
N VAL A 75 3.76 -14.00 -10.70
CA VAL A 75 3.16 -12.66 -10.89
C VAL A 75 2.97 -11.93 -9.55
N TRP A 76 2.57 -12.64 -8.49
CA TRP A 76 2.48 -12.06 -7.15
C TRP A 76 3.83 -11.53 -6.65
N PHE A 77 4.89 -12.33 -6.69
CA PHE A 77 6.21 -11.87 -6.28
C PHE A 77 6.79 -10.78 -7.20
N LEU A 78 6.51 -10.87 -8.50
CA LEU A 78 6.89 -9.83 -9.45
C LEU A 78 6.24 -8.48 -9.11
N SER A 79 4.97 -8.49 -8.69
CA SER A 79 4.27 -7.27 -8.25
C SER A 79 4.94 -6.64 -7.02
N ILE A 80 5.41 -7.45 -6.05
CA ILE A 80 6.15 -6.99 -4.87
C ILE A 80 7.50 -6.40 -5.28
N SER A 81 8.23 -7.06 -6.19
CA SER A 81 9.50 -6.55 -6.72
C SER A 81 9.33 -5.20 -7.41
N LEU A 82 8.30 -5.06 -8.25
CA LEU A 82 7.98 -3.81 -8.91
C LEU A 82 7.59 -2.72 -7.90
N GLY A 83 6.81 -3.07 -6.87
CA GLY A 83 6.47 -2.17 -5.76
C GLY A 83 7.71 -1.65 -5.04
N ASN A 84 8.66 -2.54 -4.71
CA ASN A 84 9.93 -2.15 -4.09
C ASN A 84 10.77 -1.27 -5.01
N LYS A 85 10.81 -1.55 -6.33
CA LYS A 85 11.49 -0.68 -7.30
C LYS A 85 10.88 0.72 -7.35
N LEU A 86 9.55 0.84 -7.35
CA LEU A 86 8.86 2.13 -7.30
C LEU A 86 9.12 2.86 -5.98
N GLY A 87 9.13 2.13 -4.85
CA GLY A 87 9.50 2.67 -3.54
C GLY A 87 10.94 3.19 -3.51
N GLY A 88 11.88 2.47 -4.13
CA GLY A 88 13.28 2.91 -4.26
C GLY A 88 13.42 4.17 -5.12
N ILE A 89 12.67 4.27 -6.22
CA ILE A 89 12.63 5.50 -7.03
C ILE A 89 12.05 6.66 -6.21
N ALA A 90 10.96 6.43 -5.46
CA ALA A 90 10.38 7.43 -4.59
C ALA A 90 11.38 7.90 -3.51
N ALA A 91 12.15 6.98 -2.94
CA ALA A 91 13.20 7.30 -1.97
C ALA A 91 14.35 8.12 -2.59
N GLY A 92 14.65 7.95 -3.87
CA GLY A 92 15.64 8.79 -4.56
C GLY A 92 15.29 10.29 -4.56
N PHE A 93 14.02 10.65 -4.33
CA PHE A 93 13.60 12.05 -4.25
C PHE A 93 13.71 12.68 -2.85
N PHE A 94 14.17 11.93 -1.83
CA PHE A 94 14.29 12.44 -0.45
C PHE A 94 15.16 13.70 -0.34
N GLU A 95 16.19 13.82 -1.17
CA GLU A 95 17.11 14.96 -1.15
C GLU A 95 16.69 16.11 -2.07
N THR A 96 15.77 15.87 -3.01
CA THR A 96 15.37 16.84 -4.05
C THR A 96 14.02 17.50 -3.77
N LEU A 97 13.14 16.84 -3.01
CA LEU A 97 11.81 17.34 -2.69
C LEU A 97 11.62 17.53 -1.18
N PRO A 98 10.84 18.55 -0.75
CA PRO A 98 10.43 18.67 0.64
C PRO A 98 9.72 17.41 1.14
N LEU A 99 10.10 16.92 2.32
CA LEU A 99 9.52 15.71 2.94
C LEU A 99 7.98 15.70 2.97
N PRO A 100 7.28 16.80 3.33
CA PRO A 100 5.81 16.81 3.33
C PRO A 100 5.22 16.57 1.94
N THR A 101 5.84 17.12 0.90
CA THR A 101 5.39 16.93 -0.49
C THR A 101 5.64 15.52 -0.99
N LEU A 102 6.79 14.92 -0.64
CA LEU A 102 7.11 13.55 -1.02
C LEU A 102 6.18 12.55 -0.35
N PHE A 103 6.01 12.62 0.96
CA PHE A 103 5.09 11.74 1.69
C PHE A 103 3.63 11.97 1.29
N GLY A 104 3.23 13.23 1.08
CA GLY A 104 1.91 13.58 0.59
C GLY A 104 1.64 13.02 -0.81
N ALA A 105 2.61 13.08 -1.73
CA ALA A 105 2.49 12.51 -3.06
C ALA A 105 2.33 10.98 -3.02
N VAL A 106 3.12 10.28 -2.20
CA VAL A 106 2.99 8.83 -2.01
C VAL A 106 1.67 8.45 -1.34
N GLY A 107 1.22 9.22 -0.35
CA GLY A 107 -0.11 9.04 0.26
C GLY A 107 -1.25 9.25 -0.74
N LEU A 108 -1.13 10.25 -1.62
CA LEU A 108 -2.12 10.54 -2.65
C LEU A 108 -2.17 9.44 -3.71
N THR A 109 -1.04 8.99 -4.25
CA THR A 109 -1.01 7.90 -5.23
C THR A 109 -1.56 6.59 -4.65
N THR A 110 -1.23 6.29 -3.39
CA THR A 110 -1.77 5.13 -2.67
C THR A 110 -3.28 5.24 -2.47
N THR A 111 -3.78 6.43 -2.13
CA THR A 111 -5.23 6.68 -1.97
C THR A 111 -5.97 6.56 -3.29
N VAL A 112 -5.40 7.10 -4.38
CA VAL A 112 -5.95 6.92 -5.73
C VAL A 112 -6.01 5.43 -6.09
N ALA A 113 -4.95 4.67 -5.84
CA ALA A 113 -4.96 3.22 -6.04
C ALA A 113 -6.04 2.52 -5.19
N ALA A 114 -6.25 2.96 -3.95
CA ALA A 114 -7.30 2.44 -3.07
C ALA A 114 -8.70 2.72 -3.65
N VAL A 115 -8.95 3.95 -4.10
CA VAL A 115 -10.23 4.35 -4.71
C VAL A 115 -10.48 3.58 -6.00
N VAL A 116 -9.48 3.46 -6.87
CA VAL A 116 -9.57 2.67 -8.11
C VAL A 116 -9.90 1.22 -7.78
N LEU A 117 -9.20 0.61 -6.82
CA LEU A 117 -9.50 -0.76 -6.39
C LEU A 117 -10.94 -0.88 -5.90
N VAL A 118 -11.41 0.06 -5.07
CA VAL A 118 -12.79 0.11 -4.55
C VAL A 118 -13.82 0.18 -5.68
N LEU A 119 -13.58 1.00 -6.71
CA LEU A 119 -14.47 1.12 -7.87
C LEU A 119 -14.51 -0.19 -8.68
N VAL A 120 -13.36 -0.84 -8.88
CA VAL A 120 -13.25 -2.09 -9.63
C VAL A 120 -13.62 -3.32 -8.77
N MET A 121 -13.89 -3.16 -7.46
CA MET A 121 -14.32 -4.27 -6.61
C MET A 121 -15.63 -4.91 -7.09
N LYS A 122 -16.60 -4.13 -7.57
CA LYS A 122 -17.89 -4.65 -8.04
C LYS A 122 -17.71 -5.64 -9.21
N PRO A 123 -17.00 -5.31 -10.30
CA PRO A 123 -16.74 -6.27 -11.36
C PRO A 123 -15.81 -7.41 -10.91
N ILE A 124 -14.80 -7.17 -10.06
CA ILE A 124 -13.93 -8.24 -9.54
C ILE A 124 -14.73 -9.28 -8.78
N LYS A 125 -15.58 -8.87 -7.83
CA LYS A 125 -16.43 -9.80 -7.07
C LYS A 125 -17.39 -10.58 -7.98
N LYS A 126 -17.90 -9.94 -9.04
CA LYS A 126 -18.76 -10.61 -10.04
C LYS A 126 -17.99 -11.67 -10.84
N LEU A 127 -16.73 -11.41 -11.19
CA LEU A 127 -15.87 -12.33 -11.95
C LEU A 127 -15.31 -13.48 -11.08
N MET A 128 -15.21 -13.29 -9.76
CA MET A 128 -14.74 -14.32 -8.83
C MET A 128 -15.77 -15.44 -8.56
N GLY A 129 -17.03 -15.31 -9.00
CA GLY A 129 -18.05 -16.35 -8.80
C GLY A 129 -18.25 -16.72 -7.32
N ASP A 130 -18.39 -18.01 -7.02
CA ASP A 130 -18.58 -18.55 -5.64
C ASP A 130 -17.28 -18.68 -4.82
N VAL A 131 -16.16 -18.14 -5.29
CA VAL A 131 -14.87 -18.23 -4.60
C VAL A 131 -14.80 -17.21 -3.46
N HIS A 132 -15.14 -17.66 -2.24
CA HIS A 132 -15.15 -16.87 -0.99
C HIS A 132 -13.76 -16.70 -0.36
#